data_AF-A0A845R7N9-F1
#
_entry.id   AF-A0A845R7N9-F1
#
_cell.length_a   1.000
_cell.length_b   1.000
_cell.length_c   1.000
_cell.angle_alpha   90.00
_cell.angle_beta   90.00
_cell.angle_gamma   90.00
#
_symmetry.space_group_name_H-M   'P 1'
#
loop_
_entity.id
_entity.type
_entity.pdbx_description
1 polymer ?
#
loop_
_entity_poly.entity_id
_entity_poly.type
_entity_poly.pdbx_seq_one_letter_code
_entity_poly.pdbx_strand_id
1 'polypeptide(L)'
;MSMYGIEAHICGVPCAMVLRGSANGYYEAVFERERASLEEIEAINWAQPIIEGSCLLPVGYGFTAQDISYSSNTRSYTVSLKVAEQFLGDVAGFQAQVDELTADVTSQVTTIQEQEQTIQTQAETIQALEGQLEEADEALIALYEAQSLSRDVQDNPDDGEVSA
;
A
#
# COMPACT_ATOMS: atom_id res chain seq x y z
N MET A 1 38.29 -23.39 32.94
CA MET A 1 38.39 -21.94 33.20
C MET A 1 37.93 -21.31 31.91
N SER A 2 36.92 -20.45 32.00
CA SER A 2 36.40 -19.75 30.83
C SER A 2 37.49 -18.81 30.28
N MET A 3 37.72 -18.89 28.97
CA MET A 3 38.69 -18.07 28.22
C MET A 3 38.09 -16.72 27.83
N TYR A 4 36.77 -16.65 27.68
CA TYR A 4 35.98 -15.52 27.23
C TYR A 4 34.72 -15.36 28.10
N GLY A 5 34.35 -14.13 28.46
CA GLY A 5 33.07 -13.87 29.14
C GLY A 5 31.86 -14.35 28.32
N ILE A 6 30.66 -14.31 28.90
CA ILE A 6 29.41 -14.46 28.11
C ILE A 6 28.96 -13.05 27.75
N GLU A 7 28.96 -12.71 26.46
CA GLU A 7 28.49 -11.40 25.97
C GLU A 7 27.03 -11.46 25.52
N ALA A 8 26.57 -12.62 25.01
CA ALA A 8 25.23 -12.80 24.48
C ALA A 8 24.71 -14.24 24.65
N HIS A 9 23.41 -14.43 24.46
CA HIS A 9 22.78 -15.73 24.23
C HIS A 9 22.11 -15.73 22.86
N ILE A 10 22.36 -16.76 22.05
CA ILE A 10 21.75 -16.92 20.73
C ILE A 10 20.86 -18.15 20.80
N CYS A 11 19.54 -17.95 20.73
CA CYS A 11 18.53 -18.98 20.98
C CYS A 11 18.72 -19.70 22.32
N GLY A 12 19.13 -18.96 23.36
CA GLY A 12 19.45 -19.50 24.68
C GLY A 12 20.83 -20.14 24.81
N VAL A 13 21.57 -20.31 23.72
CA VAL A 13 22.93 -20.88 23.74
C VAL A 13 23.94 -19.79 24.12
N PRO A 14 24.77 -19.99 25.17
CA PRO A 14 25.74 -18.98 25.60
C PRO A 14 26.81 -18.72 24.54
N CYS A 15 26.80 -17.50 23.99
CA CYS A 15 27.76 -17.03 23.00
C CYS A 15 28.82 -16.16 23.70
N ALA A 16 30.08 -16.53 23.53
CA ALA A 16 31.17 -15.81 24.16
C ALA A 16 31.35 -14.42 23.56
N MET A 17 31.37 -14.34 22.22
CA MET A 17 31.45 -13.08 21.48
C MET A 17 31.04 -13.29 20.03
N VAL A 18 30.74 -12.18 19.35
CA VAL A 18 30.57 -12.15 17.89
C VAL A 18 31.54 -11.14 17.29
N LEU A 19 32.23 -11.54 16.23
CA LEU A 19 33.16 -10.72 15.47
C LEU A 19 32.61 -10.44 14.07
N ARG A 20 33.06 -9.33 13.45
CA ARG A 20 32.84 -9.12 12.03
C ARG A 20 33.79 -10.02 11.23
N GLY A 21 33.25 -10.70 10.23
CA GLY A 21 34.02 -11.52 9.31
C GLY A 21 34.80 -10.69 8.29
N SER A 22 35.45 -11.38 7.36
CA SER A 22 36.35 -10.80 6.36
C SER A 22 35.65 -9.92 5.30
N ALA A 23 34.33 -9.96 5.21
CA ALA A 23 33.55 -9.20 4.24
C ALA A 23 32.20 -8.72 4.84
N ASN A 24 31.59 -7.73 4.19
CA ASN A 24 30.27 -7.24 4.59
C ASN A 24 29.23 -8.37 4.61
N GLY A 25 28.45 -8.43 5.69
CA GLY A 25 27.45 -9.47 5.90
C GLY A 25 28.02 -10.81 6.35
N TYR A 26 29.32 -10.89 6.67
CA TYR A 26 29.90 -12.08 7.32
C TYR A 26 30.22 -11.80 8.78
N TYR A 27 29.99 -12.80 9.61
CA TYR A 27 30.21 -12.74 11.07
C TYR A 27 30.81 -14.06 11.56
N GLU A 28 31.47 -14.00 12.71
CA GLU A 28 31.99 -15.18 13.39
C GLU A 28 31.43 -15.19 14.82
N ALA A 29 30.63 -16.21 15.15
CA ALA A 29 30.11 -16.41 16.50
C ALA A 29 30.94 -17.46 17.22
N VAL A 30 31.49 -17.10 18.38
CA VAL A 30 32.39 -17.96 19.15
C VAL A 30 31.67 -18.52 20.36
N PHE A 31 31.72 -19.83 20.52
CA PHE A 31 31.08 -20.58 21.60
C PHE A 31 32.15 -21.38 22.37
N GLU A 32 32.19 -21.24 23.69
CA GLU A 32 33.10 -22.05 24.50
C GLU A 32 32.54 -23.46 24.68
N ARG A 33 33.35 -24.49 24.41
CA ARG A 33 32.94 -25.89 24.59
C ARG A 33 32.53 -26.23 26.02
N GLU A 34 33.05 -25.48 27.01
CA GLU A 34 32.65 -25.67 28.42
C GLU A 34 31.22 -25.19 28.71
N ARG A 35 30.58 -24.44 27.79
CA ARG A 35 29.27 -23.79 27.98
C ARG A 35 28.23 -24.13 26.93
N ALA A 36 28.67 -24.53 25.73
CA ALA A 36 27.80 -24.97 24.66
C ALA A 36 28.43 -26.18 23.96
N SER A 37 27.64 -27.23 23.79
CA SER A 37 27.98 -28.40 22.99
C SER A 37 27.82 -28.10 21.50
N LEU A 38 28.47 -28.90 20.65
CA LEU A 38 28.30 -28.78 19.19
C LEU A 38 26.83 -28.99 18.78
N GLU A 39 26.14 -29.94 19.41
CA GLU A 39 24.74 -30.25 19.13
C GLU A 39 23.81 -29.06 19.44
N GLU A 40 24.03 -28.37 20.56
CA GLU A 40 23.29 -27.16 20.90
C GLU A 40 23.54 -26.03 19.88
N ILE A 41 24.77 -25.90 19.38
CA ILE A 41 25.14 -24.89 18.38
C ILE A 41 24.52 -25.21 17.01
N GLU A 42 24.52 -26.48 16.61
CA GLU A 42 23.88 -26.94 15.36
C GLU A 42 22.36 -26.82 15.40
N ALA A 43 21.75 -26.90 16.60
CA ALA A 43 20.31 -26.72 16.80
C ALA A 43 19.85 -25.25 16.80
N ILE A 44 20.78 -24.27 16.76
CA ILE A 44 20.40 -22.86 16.70
C ILE A 44 19.63 -22.58 15.41
N ASN A 45 18.44 -21.99 15.55
CA ASN A 45 17.69 -21.46 14.42
C ASN A 45 18.36 -20.21 13.86
N TRP A 46 19.34 -20.38 12.97
CA TRP A 46 20.04 -19.28 12.33
C TRP A 46 19.17 -18.48 11.37
N ALA A 47 18.09 -19.07 10.84
CA ALA A 47 17.15 -18.35 9.98
C ALA A 47 16.44 -17.25 10.77
N GLN A 48 16.08 -17.47 12.03
CA GLN A 48 15.43 -16.46 12.86
C GLN A 48 15.96 -16.53 14.30
N PRO A 49 17.20 -16.06 14.54
CA PRO A 49 17.83 -16.21 15.84
C PRO A 49 17.23 -15.23 16.84
N ILE A 50 16.96 -15.73 18.05
CA ILE A 50 16.62 -14.87 19.20
C ILE A 50 17.93 -14.48 19.87
N ILE A 51 18.26 -13.20 19.86
CA ILE A 51 19.53 -12.69 20.37
C ILE A 51 19.26 -11.91 21.65
N GLU A 52 19.90 -12.33 22.74
CA GLU A 52 19.83 -11.67 24.04
C GLU A 52 21.23 -11.18 24.46
N GLY A 53 21.32 -10.01 25.08
CA GLY A 53 22.59 -9.41 25.48
C GLY A 53 23.26 -8.59 24.39
N SER A 54 24.55 -8.29 24.57
CA SER A 54 25.30 -7.42 23.66
C SER A 54 25.90 -8.26 22.53
N CYS A 55 25.38 -8.07 21.31
CA CYS A 55 25.80 -8.86 20.15
C CYS A 55 25.98 -7.96 18.92
N LEU A 56 26.96 -8.29 18.06
CA LEU A 56 27.19 -7.59 16.79
C LEU A 56 26.29 -8.08 15.64
N LEU A 57 25.56 -9.18 15.83
CA LEU A 57 24.60 -9.66 14.84
C LEU A 57 23.45 -8.65 14.72
N PRO A 58 23.13 -8.17 13.51
CA PRO A 58 22.05 -7.22 13.34
C PRO A 58 20.70 -7.85 13.71
N VAL A 59 19.94 -7.14 14.55
CA VAL A 59 18.59 -7.55 14.97
C VAL A 59 17.65 -7.57 13.76
N GLY A 60 16.77 -8.58 13.70
CA GLY A 60 15.81 -8.73 12.61
C GLY A 60 16.43 -9.27 11.32
N TYR A 61 17.58 -9.94 11.39
CA TYR A 61 18.17 -10.65 10.26
C TYR A 61 18.30 -12.14 10.57
N GLY A 62 18.11 -12.94 9.54
CA GLY A 62 18.54 -14.33 9.50
C GLY A 62 19.96 -14.46 8.98
N PHE A 63 20.53 -15.63 9.24
CA PHE A 63 21.88 -16.00 8.87
C PHE A 63 21.90 -17.43 8.34
N THR A 64 22.86 -17.70 7.47
CA THR A 64 23.23 -19.06 7.07
C THR A 64 24.55 -19.41 7.76
N ALA A 65 24.57 -20.53 8.50
CA ALA A 65 25.80 -21.12 9.02
C ALA A 65 26.57 -21.76 7.86
N GLN A 66 27.73 -21.18 7.54
CA GLN A 66 28.57 -21.58 6.41
C GLN A 66 29.53 -22.70 6.81
N ASP A 67 30.06 -22.63 8.02
CA ASP A 67 31.00 -23.60 8.57
C ASP A 67 31.01 -23.52 10.11
N ILE A 68 31.42 -24.62 10.75
CA ILE A 68 31.69 -24.68 12.19
C ILE A 68 33.06 -25.30 12.40
N SER A 69 34.00 -24.50 12.89
CA SER A 69 35.36 -24.95 13.17
C SER A 69 35.60 -25.10 14.67
N TYR A 70 36.39 -26.10 15.06
CA TYR A 70 36.81 -26.29 16.46
C TYR A 70 38.29 -25.95 16.64
N SER A 71 38.57 -25.08 17.62
CA SER A 71 39.94 -24.76 18.04
C SER A 71 40.25 -25.47 19.36
N SER A 72 41.21 -26.41 19.34
CA SER A 72 41.66 -27.10 20.55
C SER A 72 42.39 -26.16 21.52
N ASN A 73 43.05 -25.12 21.01
CA ASN A 73 43.86 -24.19 21.81
C ASN A 73 42.98 -23.33 22.72
N THR A 74 41.84 -22.87 22.19
CA THR A 74 40.85 -22.04 22.91
C THR A 74 39.68 -22.86 23.44
N ARG A 75 39.61 -24.15 23.08
CA ARG A 75 38.50 -25.07 23.41
C ARG A 75 37.15 -24.45 23.06
N SER A 76 37.07 -23.86 21.87
CA SER A 76 35.89 -23.14 21.38
C SER A 76 35.49 -23.62 19.98
N TYR A 77 34.21 -23.49 19.70
CA TYR A 77 33.64 -23.59 18.36
C TYR A 77 33.47 -22.18 17.78
N THR A 78 33.80 -22.02 16.51
CA THR A 78 33.57 -20.78 15.76
C THR A 78 32.64 -21.09 14.61
N VAL A 79 31.47 -20.45 14.61
CA VAL A 79 30.47 -20.54 13.54
C VAL A 79 30.68 -19.37 12.59
N SER A 80 30.97 -19.65 11.33
CA SER A 80 31.02 -18.64 10.27
C SER A 80 29.61 -18.41 9.73
N LEU A 81 29.11 -17.18 9.85
CA LEU A 81 27.75 -16.79 9.50
C LEU A 81 27.77 -15.85 8.30
N LYS A 82 26.81 -16.02 7.39
CA LYS A 82 26.50 -15.07 6.32
C LYS A 82 25.09 -14.55 6.49
N VAL A 83 24.91 -13.23 6.43
CA VAL A 83 23.58 -12.58 6.45
C VAL A 83 22.74 -13.14 5.30
N ALA A 84 21.51 -13.53 5.64
CA ALA A 84 20.50 -14.02 4.73
C ALA A 84 19.34 -13.01 4.65
N GLU A 85 18.10 -13.47 4.78
CA GLU A 85 16.90 -12.63 4.70
C GLU A 85 16.73 -11.74 5.93
N GLN A 86 16.10 -10.58 5.72
CA GLN A 86 15.69 -9.70 6.80
C GLN A 86 14.27 -10.08 7.25
N PHE A 87 14.10 -10.26 8.55
CA PHE A 87 12.82 -10.46 9.21
C PHE A 87 12.35 -9.14 9.80
N LEU A 88 11.28 -8.58 9.21
CA LEU A 88 10.68 -7.32 9.66
C LEU A 88 9.83 -7.46 10.94
N GLY A 89 9.82 -8.65 11.55
CA GLY A 89 9.01 -8.95 12.73
C GLY A 89 7.54 -9.23 12.38
N ASP A 90 6.65 -9.00 13.35
CA ASP A 90 5.21 -9.09 13.14
C ASP A 90 4.71 -7.89 12.33
N VAL A 91 4.36 -8.14 11.06
CA VAL A 91 3.83 -7.15 10.13
C VAL A 91 2.30 -7.19 10.02
N ALA A 92 1.62 -8.01 10.81
CA ALA A 92 0.17 -8.23 10.69
C ALA A 92 -0.63 -6.93 10.89
N GLY A 93 -0.20 -6.06 11.81
CA GLY A 93 -0.84 -4.77 12.02
C GLY A 93 -0.74 -3.83 10.81
N PHE A 94 0.39 -3.84 10.11
CA PHE A 94 0.56 -3.07 8.88
C PHE A 94 -0.24 -3.67 7.73
N GLN A 95 -0.29 -5.00 7.64
CA GLN A 95 -1.11 -5.67 6.65
C GLN A 95 -2.59 -5.33 6.83
N ALA A 96 -3.09 -5.34 8.07
CA ALA A 96 -4.47 -4.95 8.37
C ALA A 96 -4.78 -3.50 7.95
N GLN A 97 -3.86 -2.56 8.19
CA GLN A 97 -4.03 -1.16 7.75
C GLN A 97 -4.04 -1.02 6.23
N VAL A 98 -3.21 -1.79 5.51
CA VAL A 98 -3.20 -1.79 4.04
C VAL A 98 -4.51 -2.36 3.50
N ASP A 99 -5.03 -3.42 4.11
CA ASP A 99 -6.28 -4.05 3.68
C ASP A 99 -7.47 -3.10 3.91
N GLU A 100 -7.53 -2.44 5.07
CA GLU A 100 -8.54 -1.41 5.39
C GLU A 100 -8.48 -0.24 4.41
N LEU A 101 -7.29 0.33 4.19
CA LEU A 101 -7.11 1.43 3.25
C LEU A 101 -7.47 1.05 1.81
N THR A 102 -7.17 -0.19 1.40
CA THR A 102 -7.52 -0.70 0.07
C THR A 102 -9.03 -0.82 -0.10
N ALA A 103 -9.74 -1.28 0.94
CA ALA A 103 -11.20 -1.34 0.93
C ALA A 103 -11.82 0.06 0.84
N ASP A 104 -11.32 1.02 1.62
CA ASP A 104 -11.78 2.41 1.61
C ASP A 104 -11.57 3.07 0.25
N VAL A 105 -10.39 2.92 -0.36
CA VAL A 105 -10.09 3.46 -1.69
C VAL A 105 -11.01 2.84 -2.73
N THR A 106 -11.24 1.52 -2.67
CA THR A 106 -12.14 0.84 -3.60
C THR A 106 -13.57 1.38 -3.48
N SER A 107 -14.07 1.57 -2.25
CA SER A 107 -15.39 2.14 -2.02
C SER A 107 -15.49 3.58 -2.54
N GLN A 108 -14.46 4.40 -2.32
CA GLN A 108 -14.45 5.78 -2.81
C GLN A 108 -14.46 5.84 -4.34
N VAL A 109 -13.71 4.97 -5.01
CA VAL A 109 -13.70 4.88 -6.48
C VAL A 109 -15.09 4.53 -7.02
N THR A 110 -15.79 3.57 -6.41
CA THR A 110 -17.18 3.24 -6.82
C THR A 110 -18.11 4.44 -6.66
N THR A 111 -18.08 5.12 -5.52
CA THR A 111 -18.89 6.33 -5.30
C THR A 111 -18.61 7.42 -6.32
N ILE A 112 -17.34 7.66 -6.65
CA ILE A 112 -16.95 8.65 -7.67
C ILE A 112 -17.51 8.27 -9.04
N GLN A 113 -17.43 7.00 -9.43
CA GLN A 113 -17.97 6.52 -10.70
C GLN A 113 -19.50 6.69 -10.79
N GLU A 114 -20.22 6.42 -9.71
CA GLU A 114 -21.66 6.63 -9.63
C GLU A 114 -22.03 8.12 -9.72
N GLN A 115 -21.26 8.98 -9.03
CA GLN A 115 -21.42 10.43 -9.11
C GLN A 115 -21.16 10.95 -10.52
N GLU A 116 -20.13 10.45 -11.20
CA GLU A 116 -19.78 10.86 -12.56
C GLU A 116 -20.86 10.46 -13.58
N GLN A 117 -21.45 9.26 -13.45
CA GLN A 117 -22.62 8.87 -14.26
C GLN A 117 -23.85 9.76 -13.98
N THR A 118 -24.07 10.13 -12.71
CA THR A 118 -25.17 11.02 -12.33
C THR A 118 -24.98 12.42 -12.93
N ILE A 119 -23.77 12.97 -12.85
CA ILE A 119 -23.42 14.26 -13.44
C ILE A 119 -23.62 14.23 -14.97
N GLN A 120 -23.17 13.16 -15.64
CA GLN A 120 -23.36 12.98 -17.09
C GLN A 120 -24.85 13.02 -17.46
N THR A 121 -25.68 12.26 -16.74
CA THR A 121 -27.14 12.20 -16.97
C THR A 121 -27.81 13.56 -16.73
N GLN A 122 -27.40 14.27 -15.67
CA GLN A 122 -27.91 15.60 -15.37
C GLN A 122 -27.53 16.61 -16.45
N ALA A 123 -26.30 16.56 -16.97
CA ALA A 123 -25.85 17.43 -18.06
C ALA A 123 -26.68 17.21 -19.33
N GLU A 124 -26.92 15.96 -19.71
CA GLU A 124 -27.78 15.62 -20.87
C GLU A 124 -29.22 16.12 -20.67
N THR A 125 -29.76 16.01 -19.45
CA THR A 125 -31.11 16.49 -19.13
C THR A 125 -31.20 18.01 -19.20
N ILE A 126 -30.20 18.73 -18.68
CA ILE A 126 -30.14 20.20 -18.76
C ILE A 126 -30.10 20.63 -20.21
N GLN A 127 -29.26 20.01 -21.04
CA GLN A 127 -29.15 20.35 -22.45
C GLN A 127 -30.46 20.11 -23.21
N ALA A 128 -31.19 19.04 -22.88
CA ALA A 128 -32.50 18.77 -23.46
C ALA A 128 -33.56 19.81 -23.04
N LEU A 129 -33.57 20.22 -21.78
CA LEU A 129 -34.48 21.25 -21.28
C LEU A 129 -34.18 22.63 -21.86
N GLU A 130 -32.91 22.99 -22.03
CA GLU A 130 -32.49 24.23 -22.69
C GLU A 130 -33.03 24.29 -24.14
N GLY A 131 -32.91 23.20 -24.90
CA GLY A 131 -33.47 23.12 -26.25
C GLY A 131 -34.99 23.24 -26.29
N GLN A 132 -35.71 22.59 -25.36
CA GLN A 132 -37.17 22.73 -25.25
C GLN A 132 -37.60 24.15 -24.89
N LEU A 133 -36.82 24.85 -24.09
CA LEU A 133 -37.09 26.24 -23.71
C LEU A 133 -36.94 27.17 -24.91
N GLU A 134 -35.91 26.97 -25.73
CA GLU A 134 -35.66 27.73 -26.95
C GLU A 134 -36.76 27.51 -28.00
N GLU A 135 -37.19 26.25 -28.22
CA GLU A 135 -38.33 25.92 -29.08
C GLU A 135 -39.64 26.56 -28.58
N ALA A 136 -39.86 26.59 -27.26
CA ALA A 136 -41.04 27.21 -26.67
C ALA A 136 -41.05 28.74 -26.83
N ASP A 137 -39.90 29.39 -26.69
CA ASP A 137 -39.74 30.83 -26.92
C ASP A 137 -40.01 31.19 -28.40
N GLU A 138 -39.48 30.42 -29.35
CA GLU A 138 -39.76 30.61 -30.79
C GLU A 138 -41.26 30.43 -31.10
N ALA A 139 -41.89 29.40 -30.56
CA ALA A 139 -43.32 29.16 -30.74
C ALA A 139 -44.18 30.30 -30.16
N LEU A 140 -43.77 30.86 -29.02
CA LEU A 140 -44.45 31.99 -28.39
C LEU A 140 -44.33 33.26 -29.26
N ILE A 141 -43.14 33.55 -29.81
CA ILE A 141 -42.92 34.67 -30.73
C ILE A 141 -43.81 34.52 -31.97
N ALA A 142 -43.84 33.34 -32.58
CA ALA A 142 -44.65 33.08 -33.77
C ALA A 142 -46.16 33.26 -33.51
N LEU A 143 -46.65 32.85 -32.34
CA LEU A 143 -48.04 33.08 -31.94
C LEU A 143 -48.36 34.57 -31.78
N TYR A 144 -47.45 35.34 -31.17
CA TYR A 144 -47.61 36.79 -31.01
C TYR A 144 -47.66 37.51 -32.37
N GLU A 145 -46.78 37.13 -33.30
CA GLU A 145 -46.77 37.68 -34.67
C GLU A 145 -48.04 37.30 -35.46
N ALA A 146 -48.48 36.04 -35.38
CA ALA A 146 -49.73 35.62 -36.03
C ALA A 146 -50.95 36.38 -35.49
N GLN A 147 -50.96 36.65 -34.18
CA GLN A 147 -52.06 37.36 -33.53
C GLN A 147 -52.10 38.85 -33.92
N SER A 148 -50.96 39.53 -34.03
CA SER A 148 -50.91 40.92 -34.50
C SER A 148 -51.38 41.05 -35.95
N LEU A 149 -50.91 40.17 -36.84
CA LEU A 149 -51.35 40.08 -38.24
C LEU A 149 -52.86 39.85 -38.37
N SER A 150 -53.45 39.01 -37.51
CA SER A 150 -54.91 38.77 -37.53
C SER A 150 -55.73 39.99 -37.10
N ARG A 151 -55.17 40.84 -36.24
CA ARG A 151 -55.82 42.04 -35.69
C ARG A 151 -55.84 43.17 -36.71
N ASP A 152 -54.75 43.34 -37.46
CA ASP A 152 -54.66 44.34 -38.54
C ASP A 152 -55.64 44.05 -39.70
N VAL A 153 -55.99 42.78 -39.94
CA VAL A 153 -57.00 42.36 -40.93
C VAL A 153 -58.43 42.64 -40.45
N GLN A 154 -58.69 42.62 -39.14
CA GLN A 154 -60.02 42.94 -38.58
C GLN A 154 -60.30 44.44 -38.50
N ASP A 155 -59.27 45.29 -38.30
CA ASP A 155 -59.42 46.75 -38.20
C ASP A 155 -59.44 47.48 -39.57
N ASN A 156 -59.14 46.79 -40.68
CA ASN A 156 -59.24 47.35 -42.04
C ASN A 156 -59.99 46.40 -42.99
N PRO A 157 -61.33 46.26 -42.86
CA PRO A 157 -62.12 45.53 -43.83
C PRO A 157 -62.12 46.34 -45.13
N ASP A 158 -61.53 45.78 -46.18
CA ASP A 158 -61.54 46.33 -47.53
C ASP A 158 -62.96 46.74 -47.94
N ASP A 159 -63.14 48.03 -48.25
CA ASP A 159 -64.28 48.62 -48.97
C ASP A 159 -64.28 48.07 -50.41
N GLY A 160 -64.55 46.77 -50.55
CA GLY A 160 -64.65 46.06 -51.81
C GLY A 160 -66.07 46.10 -52.35
N GLU A 161 -66.31 47.06 -53.25
CA GLU A 161 -67.29 47.07 -54.35
C GLU A 161 -68.71 46.49 -54.14
N VAL A 162 -69.71 47.37 -54.26
CA VAL A 162 -70.97 47.05 -54.96
C VAL A 162 -71.20 48.08 -56.07
N SER A 163 -70.69 47.76 -57.27
CA SER A 163 -71.21 48.27 -58.54
C SER A 163 -72.28 47.31 -59.05
N ALA A 164 -73.54 47.77 -59.10
CA ALA A 164 -74.60 47.52 -60.11
C ALA A 164 -75.99 47.76 -59.51
#